data_AF-A0A9E1IMB4-F1
#
_entry.id   AF-A0A9E1IMB4-F1
#
_cell.length_a   1.000
_cell.length_b   1.000
_cell.length_c   1.000
_cell.angle_alpha   90.00
_cell.angle_beta   90.00
_cell.angle_gamma   90.00
#
_symmetry.space_group_name_H-M   'P 1'
#
loop_
_entity.id
_entity.type
_entity.pdbx_description
1 polymer ?
#
loop_
_entity_poly.entity_id
_entity_poly.type
_entity_poly.pdbx_seq_one_letter_code
_entity_poly.pdbx_strand_id
1 'polypeptide(L)'
;MDIWIRRFAKRSQRDSLTRVYVLVEDGEGKLPILGYFALSMCSVEVDSLSEADRARLPRYPVPAVLMTRLAVAKTRQGRGLGGALLIKAARKAVLANELVAARFFVVDALDEQAVRFYVRFGFVSSPDEPLR
;
A
#
# COMPACT_ATOMS: atom_id res chain seq x y z
N MET A 1 5.41 4.13 12.86
CA MET A 1 5.16 4.77 11.54
C MET A 1 5.45 6.28 11.54
N ASP A 2 5.09 7.04 12.58
CA ASP A 2 5.26 8.52 12.65
C ASP A 2 6.67 9.06 12.38
N ILE A 3 7.72 8.34 12.76
CA ILE A 3 9.11 8.78 12.50
C ILE A 3 9.39 8.81 10.99
N TRP A 4 8.81 7.86 10.24
CA TRP A 4 9.13 7.69 8.83
C TRP A 4 8.65 8.86 7.97
N ILE A 5 7.39 9.27 8.16
CA ILE A 5 6.80 10.39 7.42
C ILE A 5 7.53 11.71 7.68
N ARG A 6 8.05 11.91 8.89
CA ARG A 6 8.77 13.14 9.28
C ARG A 6 10.21 13.18 8.77
N ARG A 7 10.93 12.06 8.80
CA ARG A 7 12.37 12.02 8.52
C ARG A 7 12.71 11.55 7.10
N PHE A 8 11.94 10.61 6.54
CA PHE A 8 12.35 9.87 5.35
C PHE A 8 11.44 10.12 4.14
N ALA A 9 10.14 10.38 4.32
CA ALA A 9 9.19 10.47 3.19
C ALA A 9 9.60 11.46 2.09
N LYS A 10 10.02 12.69 2.46
CA LYS A 10 10.45 13.70 1.48
C LYS A 10 11.66 13.23 0.67
N ARG A 11 12.62 12.57 1.33
CA ARG A 11 13.80 11.98 0.69
C ARG A 11 13.40 10.81 -0.21
N SER A 12 12.62 9.86 0.30
CA SER A 12 12.15 8.69 -0.47
C SER A 12 11.36 9.10 -1.72
N GLN A 13 10.58 10.17 -1.66
CA GLN A 13 9.89 10.70 -2.84
C GLN A 13 10.82 11.38 -3.83
N ARG A 14 11.74 12.23 -3.35
CA ARG A 14 12.73 12.91 -4.19
C ARG A 14 13.62 11.92 -4.92
N ASP A 15 14.04 10.86 -4.22
CA ASP A 15 14.95 9.84 -4.76
C ASP A 15 14.17 8.75 -5.53
N SER A 16 12.86 8.95 -5.77
CA SER A 16 11.97 8.06 -6.52
C SER A 16 11.87 6.62 -6.00
N LEU A 17 12.14 6.41 -4.71
CA LEU A 17 11.95 5.12 -4.05
C LEU A 17 10.48 4.83 -3.76
N THR A 18 9.70 5.88 -3.48
CA THR A 18 8.26 5.78 -3.20
C THR A 18 7.51 7.02 -3.68
N ARG A 19 6.25 6.89 -4.09
CA ARG A 19 5.33 8.03 -4.23
C ARG A 19 4.47 8.15 -2.98
N VAL A 20 4.57 9.28 -2.28
CA VAL A 20 3.92 9.51 -0.98
C VAL A 20 2.71 10.43 -1.17
N TYR A 21 1.59 10.04 -0.58
CA TYR A 21 0.35 10.81 -0.59
C TYR A 21 -0.07 11.07 0.86
N VAL A 22 -0.45 12.31 1.15
CA VAL A 22 -0.89 12.74 2.48
C VAL A 22 -2.34 13.21 2.42
N LEU A 23 -3.10 12.86 3.45
CA LEU A 23 -4.40 13.44 3.74
C LEU A 23 -4.18 14.53 4.78
N VAL A 24 -4.61 15.74 4.45
CA VAL A 24 -4.57 16.92 5.33
C VAL A 24 -5.99 17.36 5.66
N GLU A 25 -6.14 18.11 6.74
CA GLU A 25 -7.39 18.82 7.04
C GLU A 25 -7.61 19.94 6.03
N ASP A 26 -8.87 20.32 5.78
CA ASP A 26 -9.19 21.44 4.89
C ASP A 26 -8.79 22.76 5.54
N GLY A 27 -8.27 23.69 4.73
CA GLY A 27 -7.85 25.02 5.18
C GLY A 27 -6.63 25.54 4.42
N GLU A 28 -6.05 26.64 4.92
CA GLU A 28 -4.88 27.28 4.32
C GLU A 28 -3.65 27.18 5.23
N GLY A 29 -2.47 27.17 4.62
CA GLY A 29 -1.19 27.14 5.33
C GLY A 29 -0.74 25.75 5.77
N LYS A 30 -0.13 25.67 6.96
CA LYS A 30 0.51 24.43 7.45
C LYS A 30 -0.51 23.55 8.18
N LEU A 31 -1.16 22.67 7.43
CA LEU A 31 -2.23 21.81 7.92
C LEU A 31 -1.70 20.52 8.56
N PRO A 32 -2.40 19.97 9.57
CA PRO A 32 -2.05 18.69 10.17
C PRO A 32 -2.29 17.55 9.19
N ILE A 33 -1.36 16.57 9.18
CA ILE A 33 -1.52 15.33 8.40
C ILE A 33 -2.42 14.38 9.20
N LEU A 34 -3.58 14.06 8.62
CA LEU A 34 -4.57 13.14 9.20
C LEU A 34 -4.27 11.68 8.86
N GLY A 35 -3.53 11.44 7.78
CA GLY A 35 -3.05 10.12 7.39
C GLY A 35 -2.19 10.18 6.13
N TYR A 36 -1.55 9.08 5.78
CA TYR A 36 -0.73 9.00 4.58
C TYR A 36 -0.64 7.57 4.07
N PHE A 37 -0.30 7.42 2.79
CA PHE A 37 0.13 6.16 2.21
C PHE A 37 1.31 6.38 1.25
N ALA A 38 2.05 5.31 0.98
CA ALA A 38 3.18 5.33 0.05
C ALA A 38 3.16 4.12 -0.89
N LEU A 39 3.41 4.36 -2.17
CA LEU A 39 3.44 3.35 -3.23
C LEU A 39 4.86 3.19 -3.78
N SER A 40 5.22 1.95 -4.14
CA SER A 40 6.42 1.62 -4.90
C SER A 40 6.14 0.49 -5.88
N MET A 41 7.06 0.23 -6.79
CA MET A 41 7.00 -0.93 -7.70
C MET A 41 7.75 -2.11 -7.08
N CYS A 42 7.24 -3.31 -7.25
CA CYS A 42 7.93 -4.54 -6.87
C CYS A 42 7.62 -5.68 -7.85
N SER A 43 8.29 -6.81 -7.66
CA SER A 43 7.88 -8.09 -8.22
C SER A 43 7.36 -9.00 -7.12
N VAL A 44 6.52 -9.97 -7.49
CA VAL A 44 6.07 -11.05 -6.62
C VAL A 44 6.55 -12.36 -7.23
N GLU A 45 7.22 -13.16 -6.42
CA GLU A 45 7.62 -14.51 -6.82
C GLU A 45 6.37 -15.38 -6.99
N VAL A 46 6.27 -16.06 -8.12
CA VAL A 46 5.09 -16.87 -8.45
C VAL A 46 4.93 -18.06 -7.51
N ASP A 47 6.03 -18.48 -6.91
CA ASP A 47 6.08 -19.59 -5.97
C ASP A 47 5.44 -19.24 -4.62
N SER A 48 5.37 -17.95 -4.25
CA SER A 48 4.70 -17.48 -3.02
C SER A 48 3.22 -17.13 -3.20
N LEU A 49 2.66 -17.41 -4.38
CA LEU A 49 1.24 -17.18 -4.69
C LEU A 49 0.39 -18.42 -4.38
N SER A 50 -0.93 -18.22 -4.34
CA SER A 50 -1.88 -19.33 -4.27
C SER A 50 -1.73 -20.29 -5.45
N GLU A 51 -2.06 -21.58 -5.26
CA GLU A 51 -2.04 -22.56 -6.37
C GLU A 51 -2.90 -22.11 -7.57
N ALA A 52 -4.03 -21.46 -7.28
CA ALA A 52 -4.94 -20.94 -8.30
C ALA A 52 -4.29 -19.83 -9.15
N ASP A 53 -3.52 -18.93 -8.54
CA ASP A 53 -2.80 -17.88 -9.26
C ASP A 53 -1.59 -18.46 -10.00
N ARG A 54 -0.84 -19.37 -9.37
CA ARG A 54 0.33 -20.04 -9.95
C ARG A 54 0.00 -20.82 -11.22
N ALA A 55 -1.17 -21.44 -11.28
CA ALA A 55 -1.65 -22.17 -12.46
C ALA A 55 -1.95 -21.25 -13.66
N ARG A 56 -2.20 -19.96 -13.43
CA ARG A 56 -2.64 -18.99 -14.45
C ARG A 56 -1.54 -18.00 -14.86
N LEU A 57 -0.37 -18.10 -14.23
CA LEU A 57 0.74 -17.17 -14.40
C LEU A 57 1.99 -17.89 -14.91
N PRO A 58 2.87 -17.16 -15.62
CA PRO A 58 4.14 -17.71 -16.05
C PRO A 58 5.06 -17.98 -14.86
N ARG A 59 6.03 -18.87 -14.99
CA ARG A 59 6.97 -19.25 -13.92
C ARG A 59 8.14 -18.25 -13.74
N TYR A 60 7.84 -16.95 -13.73
CA TYR A 60 8.81 -15.89 -13.47
C TYR A 60 8.19 -14.78 -12.62
N PRO A 61 8.99 -13.91 -11.96
CA PRO A 61 8.45 -12.88 -11.07
C PRO A 61 7.44 -11.96 -11.76
N VAL A 62 6.27 -11.79 -11.16
CA VAL A 62 5.16 -11.02 -11.76
C VAL A 62 5.19 -9.58 -11.23
N PRO A 63 5.02 -8.55 -12.09
CA PRO A 63 5.07 -7.17 -11.67
C PRO A 63 3.89 -6.80 -10.76
N ALA A 64 4.15 -5.96 -9.77
CA ALA A 64 3.18 -5.53 -8.78
C ALA A 64 3.42 -4.09 -8.30
N VAL A 65 2.36 -3.47 -7.77
CA VAL A 65 2.45 -2.22 -7.02
C VAL A 65 2.38 -2.56 -5.54
N LEU A 66 3.39 -2.13 -4.78
CA LEU A 66 3.47 -2.31 -3.33
C LEU A 66 3.01 -1.05 -2.60
N MET A 67 2.01 -1.17 -1.74
CA MET A 67 1.70 -0.14 -0.75
C MET A 67 2.58 -0.34 0.49
N THR A 68 3.78 0.21 0.41
CA THR A 68 4.82 0.10 1.45
C THR A 68 4.38 0.64 2.82
N ARG A 69 3.43 1.60 2.84
CA ARG A 69 2.96 2.28 4.04
C ARG A 69 1.50 2.69 3.93
N LEU A 70 0.78 2.53 5.03
CA LEU A 70 -0.52 3.14 5.30
C LEU A 70 -0.57 3.50 6.78
N ALA A 71 -0.88 4.75 7.10
CA ALA A 71 -1.07 5.19 8.48
C ALA A 71 -2.15 6.27 8.59
N VAL A 72 -2.85 6.27 9.71
CA VAL A 72 -3.82 7.30 10.09
C VAL A 72 -3.42 7.86 11.46
N ALA A 73 -3.51 9.16 11.63
CA ALA A 73 -3.24 9.84 12.89
C ALA A 73 -4.09 9.22 14.01
N LYS A 74 -3.48 8.91 15.16
CA LYS A 74 -4.15 8.21 16.28
C LYS A 74 -5.48 8.86 16.68
N THR A 75 -5.52 10.19 16.72
CA THR A 75 -6.70 10.99 17.06
C THR A 75 -7.84 10.91 16.02
N ARG A 76 -7.57 10.36 14.83
CA ARG A 76 -8.51 10.24 13.71
C ARG A 76 -8.78 8.80 13.29
N GLN A 77 -8.22 7.81 14.01
CA GLN A 77 -8.52 6.39 13.78
C GLN A 77 -9.98 6.06 14.12
N GLY A 78 -10.51 4.96 13.58
CA GLY A 78 -11.91 4.55 13.77
C GLY A 78 -12.94 5.33 12.96
N ARG A 79 -12.52 6.35 12.19
CA ARG A 79 -13.41 7.20 11.37
C ARG A 79 -13.46 6.84 9.89
N GLY A 80 -13.07 5.61 9.52
CA GLY A 80 -13.05 5.15 8.12
C GLY A 80 -11.91 5.70 7.25
N LEU A 81 -11.06 6.61 7.76
CA LEU A 81 -9.98 7.21 6.98
C LEU A 81 -8.98 6.20 6.41
N GLY A 82 -8.67 5.13 7.14
CA GLY A 82 -7.77 4.08 6.65
C GLY A 82 -8.30 3.40 5.39
N GLY A 83 -9.60 3.10 5.36
CA GLY A 83 -10.26 2.54 4.18
C GLY A 83 -10.30 3.52 3.02
N ALA A 84 -10.61 4.79 3.28
CA ALA A 84 -10.60 5.83 2.24
C ALA A 84 -9.20 6.00 1.61
N LEU A 85 -8.14 5.99 2.42
CA LEU A 85 -6.76 6.03 1.95
C LEU A 85 -6.39 4.79 1.15
N LEU A 86 -6.78 3.59 1.60
CA LEU A 86 -6.55 2.34 0.87
C LEU A 86 -7.22 2.33 -0.50
N ILE A 87 -8.49 2.77 -0.59
CA ILE A 87 -9.21 2.89 -1.86
C ILE A 87 -8.51 3.91 -2.76
N LYS A 88 -8.04 5.04 -2.21
CA LYS A 88 -7.28 6.03 -2.97
C LYS A 88 -5.97 5.45 -3.51
N ALA A 89 -5.26 4.65 -2.69
CA ALA A 89 -4.04 3.97 -3.07
C ALA A 89 -4.27 2.96 -4.20
N ALA A 90 -5.31 2.13 -4.09
CA ALA A 90 -5.71 1.18 -5.14
C ALA A 90 -6.04 1.89 -6.46
N ARG A 91 -6.79 3.00 -6.42
CA ARG A 91 -7.05 3.82 -7.62
C ARG A 91 -5.77 4.37 -8.24
N LYS A 92 -4.79 4.77 -7.43
CA LYS A 92 -3.47 5.21 -7.93
C LYS A 92 -2.68 4.06 -8.56
N ALA A 93 -2.78 2.85 -8.02
CA ALA A 93 -2.16 1.66 -8.61
C ALA A 93 -2.78 1.32 -9.98
N VAL A 94 -4.12 1.39 -10.10
CA VAL A 94 -4.82 1.20 -11.38
C VAL A 94 -4.36 2.24 -12.42
N LEU A 95 -4.27 3.52 -12.05
CA LEU A 95 -3.75 4.55 -12.95
C LEU A 95 -2.29 4.31 -13.35
N ALA A 96 -1.44 3.81 -12.43
CA ALA A 96 -0.07 3.46 -12.78
C ALA A 96 -0.02 2.30 -13.80
N ASN A 97 -0.94 1.34 -13.68
CA ASN A 97 -1.06 0.20 -14.58
C ASN A 97 -1.43 0.59 -16.03
N GLU A 98 -2.01 1.77 -16.25
CA GLU A 98 -2.26 2.28 -17.61
C GLU A 98 -0.96 2.61 -18.37
N LEU A 99 0.13 2.89 -17.64
CA LEU A 99 1.43 3.25 -18.21
C LEU A 99 2.48 2.16 -18.02
N VAL A 100 2.46 1.45 -16.88
CA VAL A 100 3.44 0.43 -16.51
C VAL A 100 2.71 -0.75 -15.90
N ALA A 101 2.74 -1.89 -16.59
CA ALA A 101 1.98 -3.08 -16.22
C ALA A 101 2.30 -3.58 -14.80
N ALA A 102 1.24 -3.86 -14.04
CA ALA A 102 1.26 -4.49 -12.73
C ALA A 102 0.04 -5.40 -12.60
N ARG A 103 0.28 -6.66 -12.23
CA ARG A 103 -0.78 -7.67 -12.07
C ARG A 103 -1.39 -7.67 -10.69
N PHE A 104 -0.58 -7.32 -9.68
CA PHE A 104 -0.96 -7.38 -8.27
C PHE A 104 -0.82 -6.03 -7.58
N PHE A 105 -1.67 -5.82 -6.57
CA PHE A 105 -1.54 -4.74 -5.61
C PHE A 105 -1.27 -5.37 -4.25
N VAL A 106 -0.08 -5.15 -3.72
CA VAL A 106 0.47 -5.88 -2.58
C VAL A 106 0.61 -4.96 -1.39
N VAL A 107 0.45 -5.52 -0.20
CA VAL A 107 0.67 -4.84 1.08
C VAL A 107 1.56 -5.74 1.94
N ASP A 108 2.39 -5.14 2.79
CA ASP A 108 3.01 -5.86 3.88
C ASP A 108 2.35 -5.36 5.17
N ALA A 109 1.48 -6.19 5.73
CA ALA A 109 0.78 -5.90 6.97
C ALA A 109 1.77 -5.89 8.14
N LEU A 110 1.59 -4.93 9.05
CA LEU A 110 2.46 -4.79 10.22
C LEU A 110 2.25 -5.92 11.23
N ASP A 111 1.01 -6.38 11.37
CA ASP A 111 0.56 -7.36 12.35
C ASP A 111 -0.76 -7.99 11.89
N GLU A 112 -1.24 -8.99 12.63
CA GLU A 112 -2.50 -9.68 12.33
C GLU A 112 -3.74 -8.74 12.37
N GLN A 113 -3.69 -7.65 13.14
CA GLN A 113 -4.78 -6.68 13.17
C GLN A 113 -4.83 -5.92 11.84
N ALA A 114 -3.68 -5.58 11.28
CA ALA A 114 -3.57 -5.02 9.94
C ALA A 114 -4.01 -6.02 8.86
N VAL A 115 -3.66 -7.31 8.98
CA VAL A 115 -4.18 -8.36 8.08
C VAL A 115 -5.70 -8.37 8.08
N ARG A 116 -6.34 -8.44 9.26
CA ARG A 116 -7.81 -8.38 9.38
C ARG A 116 -8.39 -7.10 8.79
N PHE A 117 -7.67 -5.97 8.87
CA PHE A 117 -8.09 -4.74 8.20
C PHE A 117 -8.10 -4.92 6.67
N TYR A 118 -7.04 -5.44 6.07
CA TYR A 118 -6.91 -5.62 4.61
C TYR A 118 -7.85 -6.69 4.04
N VAL A 119 -8.04 -7.81 4.74
CA VAL A 119 -8.96 -8.88 4.31
C VAL A 119 -10.39 -8.37 4.10
N ARG A 120 -10.85 -7.40 4.92
CA ARG A 120 -12.16 -6.75 4.73
C ARG A 120 -12.29 -5.96 3.42
N PHE A 121 -11.17 -5.63 2.77
CA PHE A 121 -11.13 -4.99 1.46
C PHE A 121 -10.85 -5.97 0.31
N GLY A 122 -10.88 -7.28 0.58
CA GLY A 122 -10.70 -8.33 -0.43
C GLY A 122 -9.25 -8.75 -0.68
N PHE A 123 -8.31 -8.35 0.18
CA PHE A 123 -6.96 -8.88 0.15
C PHE A 123 -6.95 -10.33 0.64
N VAL A 124 -6.04 -11.13 0.09
CA VAL A 124 -5.82 -12.53 0.45
C VAL A 124 -4.38 -12.67 0.88
N SER A 125 -4.15 -13.32 2.02
CA SER A 125 -2.79 -13.57 2.50
C SER A 125 -2.04 -14.52 1.57
N SER A 126 -0.75 -14.26 1.38
CA SER A 126 0.15 -15.22 0.75
C SER A 126 0.22 -16.51 1.60
N PRO A 127 0.23 -17.71 0.96
CA PRO A 127 0.40 -18.98 1.67
C PRO A 127 1.69 -19.06 2.48
N ASP A 128 2.78 -18.47 1.95
CA ASP A 128 4.11 -18.56 2.55
C ASP A 128 4.41 -17.38 3.50
N GLU A 129 3.78 -16.23 3.25
CA GLU A 129 3.95 -15.01 4.04
C GLU A 129 2.58 -14.48 4.51
N PRO A 130 2.05 -14.94 5.66
CA PRO A 130 0.68 -14.59 6.09
C PRO A 130 0.42 -13.10 6.31
N LEU A 131 1.48 -12.30 6.51
CA LEU A 131 1.41 -10.86 6.65
C LEU A 131 1.42 -10.12 5.30
N ARG A 132 1.53 -10.81 4.17
CA ARG A 132 1.58 -10.23 2.83
C ARG A 132 0.30 -10.50 2.04
#